data_AF-A0A3N7YXE4-F1
#
_entry.id   AF-A0A3N7YXE4-F1
#
_cell.length_a   1.000
_cell.length_b   1.000
_cell.length_c   1.000
_cell.angle_alpha   90.00
_cell.angle_beta   90.00
_cell.angle_gamma   90.00
#
_symmetry.space_group_name_H-M   'P 1'
#
loop_
_entity.id
_entity.type
_entity.pdbx_description
1 polymer ?
#
loop_
_entity_poly.entity_id
_entity_poly.type
_entity_poly.pdbx_seq_one_letter_code
_entity_poly.pdbx_strand_id
1 'polypeptide(L)' 'MFGLTLVRKDVGNTSLTAEFHEGSGRLRISSNGVISHEFFPPDSWVIVATSASGSKWGTRPSEIDLLHVLEQFAA' A
#
# COMPACT_ATOMS: atom_id res chain seq x y z
N MET A 1 14.83 -3.36 13.61
CA MET A 1 14.39 -4.22 12.50
C MET A 1 13.26 -3.47 11.81
N PHE A 2 13.37 -3.20 10.51
CA PHE A 2 12.30 -2.50 9.78
C PHE A 2 11.17 -3.48 9.46
N GLY A 3 9.91 -3.06 9.63
CA GLY A 3 8.74 -3.89 9.37
C GLY A 3 8.33 -3.98 7.90
N LEU A 4 7.47 -4.94 7.60
CA LEU A 4 6.69 -5.04 6.38
C LEU A 4 5.22 -5.02 6.78
N THR A 5 4.46 -4.04 6.28
CA THR A 5 2.99 -4.04 6.37
C THR A 5 2.45 -4.62 5.07
N LEU A 6 1.57 -5.61 5.15
CA LEU A 6 0.98 -6.31 4.01
C LEU A 6 -0.52 -6.39 4.21
N VAL A 7 -1.29 -6.00 3.20
CA VAL A 7 -2.75 -6.19 3.18
C VAL A 7 -3.19 -6.76 1.85
N ARG A 8 -4.31 -7.47 1.88
CA ARG A 8 -4.97 -8.04 0.71
C ARG A 8 -6.44 -7.66 0.70
N LYS A 9 -6.96 -7.32 -0.47
CA LYS A 9 -8.38 -7.06 -0.72
C LYS A 9 -8.80 -7.72 -2.02
N ASP A 10 -9.85 -8.52 -1.98
CA ASP A 10 -10.42 -9.14 -3.18
C ASP A 10 -11.51 -8.21 -3.75
N VAL A 11 -11.42 -7.92 -5.05
CA VAL A 11 -12.32 -7.04 -5.82
C VAL A 11 -12.78 -7.78 -7.06
N GLY A 12 -14.04 -8.24 -7.05
CA GLY A 12 -14.55 -9.14 -8.09
C GLY A 12 -13.73 -10.43 -8.17
N ASN A 13 -13.16 -10.70 -9.34
CA ASN A 13 -12.29 -11.86 -9.59
C ASN A 13 -10.80 -11.55 -9.42
N THR A 14 -10.45 -10.34 -8.94
CA THR A 14 -9.07 -9.89 -8.81
C THR A 14 -8.69 -9.78 -7.33
N SER A 15 -7.59 -10.42 -6.95
CA SER A 15 -7.00 -10.25 -5.63
C SER A 15 -5.92 -9.17 -5.66
N LEU A 16 -6.16 -8.05 -4.99
CA LEU A 16 -5.20 -6.96 -4.86
C LEU A 16 -4.43 -7.08 -3.55
N THR A 17 -3.14 -6.78 -3.60
CA THR A 17 -2.26 -6.82 -2.43
C THR A 17 -1.38 -5.58 -2.41
N ALA A 18 -1.26 -4.95 -1.24
CA ALA A 18 -0.36 -3.82 -1.01
C ALA A 18 0.68 -4.20 0.05
N GLU A 19 1.94 -3.95 -0.27
CA GLU A 19 3.12 -4.19 0.57
C GLU A 19 3.85 -2.88 0.82
N PHE A 20 4.12 -2.54 2.07
CA PHE A 20 4.94 -1.40 2.44
C PHE A 20 6.14 -1.81 3.29
N HIS A 21 7.34 -1.59 2.76
CA HIS A 21 8.59 -1.83 3.48
C HIS A 21 9.00 -0.57 4.24
N GLU A 22 8.97 -0.62 5.58
CA GLU A 22 9.27 0.56 6.40
C GLU A 22 10.71 1.06 6.25
N GLY A 23 11.66 0.15 5.99
CA GLY A 23 13.08 0.48 5.93
C GLY A 23 13.50 1.21 4.67
N SER A 24 12.85 0.91 3.55
CA SER A 24 13.10 1.58 2.27
C SER A 24 12.00 2.58 1.90
N GLY A 25 10.87 2.57 2.60
CA GLY A 25 9.67 3.30 2.22
C GLY A 25 9.02 2.79 0.94
N ARG A 26 9.39 1.61 0.44
CA ARG A 26 8.87 1.08 -0.83
C ARG A 26 7.44 0.59 -0.67
N LEU A 27 6.55 1.05 -1.56
CA LEU A 27 5.19 0.55 -1.72
C LEU A 27 5.12 -0.32 -2.97
N ARG A 28 4.53 -1.50 -2.88
CA ARG A 28 4.31 -2.40 -4.01
C ARG A 28 2.85 -2.85 -4.04
N ILE A 29 2.25 -2.79 -5.22
CA ILE A 29 0.90 -3.26 -5.48
C ILE A 29 0.98 -4.46 -6.42
N SER A 30 0.24 -5.52 -6.11
CA SER A 30 0.10 -6.68 -6.99
C SER A 30 -1.36 -7.07 -7.20
N SER A 31 -1.62 -7.67 -8.35
CA SER A 31 -2.93 -8.16 -8.79
C SER A 31 -2.79 -9.64 -9.14
N ASN A 32 -3.53 -10.50 -8.44
CA ASN A 32 -3.43 -11.96 -8.56
C ASN A 32 -1.98 -12.49 -8.40
N GLY A 33 -1.21 -11.88 -7.50
CA GLY A 33 0.19 -12.22 -7.25
C GLY A 33 1.19 -11.67 -8.27
N VAL A 34 0.74 -10.96 -9.30
CA VAL A 34 1.61 -10.30 -10.28
C VAL A 34 1.79 -8.84 -9.88
N ILE A 35 3.03 -8.37 -9.75
CA ILE A 35 3.31 -6.97 -9.44
C ILE A 35 2.76 -6.08 -10.55
N SER A 36 1.85 -5.17 -10.20
CA SER A 36 1.29 -4.19 -11.12
C SER A 36 1.98 -2.84 -10.98
N HIS A 37 2.33 -2.43 -9.75
CA HIS A 37 3.00 -1.16 -9.48
C HIS A 37 4.05 -1.30 -8.39
N GLU A 38 5.11 -0.50 -8.51
CA GLU A 38 6.14 -0.36 -7.49
C GLU A 38 6.55 1.11 -7.40
N PHE A 39 6.51 1.65 -6.18
CA PHE A 39 6.80 3.05 -5.88
C PHE A 39 7.86 3.14 -4.78
N PHE A 40 8.76 4.10 -4.95
CA PHE A 40 9.81 4.43 -3.99
C PHE A 40 9.56 5.83 -3.41
N PRO A 41 10.21 6.20 -2.30
CA PRO A 41 10.13 7.57 -1.80
C PRO A 41 10.59 8.60 -2.84
N PRO A 42 9.94 9.79 -2.92
CA PRO A 42 8.83 10.23 -2.06
C PRO A 42 7.44 9.77 -2.53
N ASP A 43 7.31 9.24 -3.74
CA ASP A 43 6.00 8.92 -4.35
C ASP A 43 5.19 7.93 -3.50
N SER A 44 5.84 6.88 -3.01
CA SER A 44 5.20 5.93 -2.11
C SER A 44 4.63 6.58 -0.85
N TRP A 45 5.33 7.58 -0.30
CA TRP A 45 4.87 8.31 0.88
C TRP A 45 3.71 9.23 0.56
N VAL A 46 3.76 9.92 -0.58
CA VAL A 46 2.68 10.79 -1.04
C VAL A 46 1.41 9.97 -1.25
N ILE A 47 1.49 8.84 -1.94
CA ILE A 47 0.35 7.93 -2.18
C ILE A 47 -0.29 7.49 -0.87
N VAL A 48 0.52 7.03 0.10
CA VAL A 48 -0.01 6.60 1.39
C VAL A 48 -0.64 7.77 2.14
N ALA A 49 0.04 8.92 2.20
CA ALA A 49 -0.45 10.10 2.91
C ALA A 49 -1.78 10.62 2.37
N THR A 50 -1.96 10.61 1.04
CA THR A 50 -3.21 11.08 0.42
C THR A 50 -4.34 10.06 0.52
N SER A 51 -4.01 8.76 0.64
CA SER A 51 -5.01 7.68 0.79
C SER A 51 -5.53 7.56 2.22
N ALA A 52 -4.71 7.82 3.23
CA ALA A 52 -4.91 7.37 4.60
C ALA A 52 -6.01 8.11 5.42
N SER A 53 -6.92 8.87 4.79
CA SER A 53 -8.11 9.50 5.40
C SER A 53 -7.97 9.98 6.87
N GLY A 54 -6.97 10.82 7.16
CA GLY A 54 -6.75 11.39 8.51
C GLY A 54 -5.99 10.50 9.50
N SER A 55 -5.39 9.40 9.03
CA SER A 55 -4.51 8.54 9.81
C SER A 55 -3.24 9.24 10.31
N LYS A 56 -2.72 8.77 11.45
CA LYS A 56 -1.45 9.21 12.06
C LYS A 56 -0.24 8.44 11.48
N TRP A 57 -0.31 8.02 10.22
CA TRP A 57 0.61 7.04 9.62
C TRP A 57 2.10 7.44 9.72
N GLY A 58 2.44 8.74 9.69
CA GLY A 58 3.82 9.20 9.81
C GLY A 58 4.71 8.60 8.72
N THR A 59 5.57 7.63 9.09
CA THR A 59 6.40 6.84 8.15
C THR A 59 6.06 5.34 8.17
N ARG A 60 5.04 4.93 8.92
CA ARG A 60 4.62 3.54 9.10
C ARG A 60 3.12 3.42 8.88
N PRO A 61 2.67 3.09 7.66
CA PRO A 61 1.26 2.86 7.42
C PRO A 61 0.76 1.67 8.22
N SER A 62 -0.42 1.85 8.80
CA SER A 62 -1.24 0.77 9.32
C SER A 62 -1.82 -0.05 8.16
N GLU A 63 -2.36 -1.23 8.48
CA GLU A 63 -3.10 -2.03 7.51
C GLU A 63 -4.29 -1.24 6.92
N ILE A 64 -4.98 -0.43 7.73
CA ILE A 64 -6.10 0.40 7.27
C ILE A 64 -5.65 1.42 6.22
N ASP A 65 -4.47 2.00 6.40
CA ASP A 65 -3.91 2.96 5.43
C ASP A 65 -3.65 2.30 4.08
N LEU A 66 -3.08 1.09 4.09
CA LEU A 66 -2.84 0.33 2.86
C LEU A 66 -4.13 -0.21 2.23
N LEU A 67 -5.18 -0.47 3.00
CA LEU A 67 -6.49 -0.82 2.45
C LEU A 67 -7.10 0.36 1.67
N HIS A 68 -6.99 1.59 2.18
CA HIS A 68 -7.40 2.78 1.42
C HIS A 68 -6.53 3.01 0.18
N VAL A 69 -5.23 2.67 0.24
CA VAL A 69 -4.38 2.67 -0.96
C VAL A 69 -4.96 1.71 -1.99
N LEU A 70 -5.26 0.46 -1.61
CA LEU A 70 -5.84 -0.52 -2.55
C LEU A 70 -7.14 -0.05 -3.20
N GLU A 71 -7.96 0.76 -2.52
CA GLU A 71 -9.17 1.34 -3.09
C GLU A 71 -8.90 2.27 -4.27
N GLN A 72 -7.75 2.93 -4.31
CA GLN A 72 -7.35 3.77 -5.46
C GLN A 72 -6.90 2.93 -6.67
N PHE A 73 -6.49 1.68 -6.46
CA PHE A 73 -6.03 0.76 -7.50
C PHE A 73 -7.09 -0.26 -7.92
N ALA A 74 -8.26 -0.26 -7.28
CA ALA A 74 -9.35 -1.21 -7.49
C ALA A 74 -10.31 -0.86 -8.64
N ALA A 75 -9.85 -0.09 -9.63
CA ALA A 75 -10.65 0.42 -10.76
C ALA A 75 -11.52 -0.65 -11.46
#